data_AF-X1RPG9-F1
#
_entry.id   AF-X1RPG9-F1
#
_cell.length_a   1.000
_cell.length_b   1.000
_cell.length_c   1.000
_cell.angle_alpha   90.00
_cell.angle_beta   90.00
_cell.angle_gamma   90.00
#
_symmetry.space_group_name_H-M   'P 1'
#
loop_
_entity.id
_entity.type
_entity.pdbx_description
1 polymer ?
#
loop_
_entity_poly.entity_id
_entity_poly.type
_entity_poly.pdbx_seq_one_letter_code
_entity_poly.pdbx_strand_id
1 'polypeptide(L)'
;EKRRRPSMTESDEELLSEATVKIKVGGDVIHTAAEGNGPVDALDAAMRKSLVVFYPRLEAVRLVDYKVRVIEGTGGTGARVRVLIESSDGEQEWRTVGSSTNIIEASWLALADSLEYWLLKKGTTPL
;
A
#
# COMPACT_ATOMS: atom_id res chain seq x y z
N GLU A 1 -17.01 -24.70 -21.98
CA GLU A 1 -16.80 -23.83 -20.81
C GLU A 1 -16.74 -22.36 -21.25
N LYS A 2 -17.88 -21.67 -21.23
CA LYS A 2 -18.00 -20.24 -21.59
C LYS A 2 -19.14 -19.63 -20.77
N ARG A 3 -18.83 -19.27 -19.53
CA ARG A 3 -19.61 -18.30 -18.76
C ARG A 3 -18.64 -17.24 -18.24
N ARG A 4 -18.13 -16.39 -19.14
CA ARG A 4 -17.68 -15.07 -18.72
C ARG A 4 -18.94 -14.35 -18.24
N ARG A 5 -18.93 -13.86 -17.00
CA ARG A 5 -20.00 -13.01 -16.49
C ARG A 5 -20.14 -11.82 -17.46
N PRO A 6 -21.35 -11.41 -17.85
CA PRO A 6 -21.52 -10.17 -18.62
C PRO A 6 -20.87 -9.03 -17.82
N SER A 7 -20.13 -8.14 -18.49
CA SER A 7 -19.64 -6.93 -17.83
C SER A 7 -20.85 -6.14 -17.36
N MET A 8 -20.96 -5.93 -16.05
CA MET A 8 -22.01 -5.13 -15.45
C MET A 8 -22.00 -3.73 -16.08
N THR A 9 -23.17 -3.25 -16.47
CA THR A 9 -23.41 -1.88 -16.96
C THR A 9 -23.13 -0.86 -15.86
N GLU A 10 -22.68 0.33 -16.27
CA GLU A 10 -22.15 1.46 -15.49
C GLU A 10 -23.12 2.12 -14.47
N SER A 11 -23.73 1.35 -13.57
CA SER A 11 -24.31 1.92 -12.34
C SER A 11 -24.22 0.94 -11.16
N ASP A 12 -23.34 1.31 -10.23
CA ASP A 12 -23.49 1.23 -8.77
C ASP A 12 -23.30 -0.11 -8.05
N GLU A 13 -22.03 -0.51 -8.01
CA GLU A 13 -21.31 -0.63 -6.72
C GLU A 13 -19.82 -0.47 -7.06
N GLU A 14 -19.32 0.77 -7.09
CA GLU A 14 -17.87 0.97 -6.96
C GLU A 14 -17.47 0.22 -5.69
N LEU A 15 -16.61 -0.80 -5.82
CA LEU A 15 -16.11 -1.57 -4.70
C LEU A 15 -15.31 -0.62 -3.80
N LEU A 16 -16.02 -0.04 -2.83
CA LEU A 16 -15.45 0.85 -1.85
C LEU A 16 -14.76 -0.01 -0.79
N SER A 17 -13.45 0.13 -0.70
CA SER A 17 -12.69 -0.49 0.38
C SER A 17 -12.32 0.59 1.39
N GLU A 18 -12.53 0.31 2.67
CA GLU A 18 -12.00 1.11 3.77
C GLU A 18 -10.84 0.36 4.43
N ALA A 19 -9.79 1.09 4.81
CA ALA A 19 -8.73 0.59 5.67
C ALA A 19 -8.55 1.53 6.87
N THR A 20 -8.40 0.93 8.05
CA THR A 20 -8.05 1.64 9.28
C THR A 20 -6.62 1.29 9.69
N VAL A 21 -5.82 2.30 10.02
CA VAL A 21 -4.43 2.14 10.47
C VAL A 21 -4.22 2.81 11.80
N LYS A 22 -3.33 2.22 12.61
CA LYS A 22 -2.85 2.80 13.86
C LYS A 22 -1.33 2.88 13.82
N ILE A 23 -0.80 4.08 13.65
CA ILE A 23 0.64 4.34 13.48
C ILE A 23 1.15 5.16 14.66
N LYS A 24 2.33 4.80 15.15
CA LYS A 24 3.04 5.52 16.20
C LYS A 24 4.25 6.23 15.60
N VAL A 25 4.37 7.54 15.82
CA VAL A 25 5.54 8.35 15.45
C VAL A 25 6.06 9.01 16.72
N GLY A 26 7.28 8.67 17.14
CA GLY A 26 7.82 9.14 18.42
C GLY A 26 6.92 8.73 19.60
N GLY A 27 6.37 9.71 20.31
CA GLY A 27 5.43 9.51 21.43
C GLY A 27 3.96 9.42 21.03
N ASP A 28 3.61 9.87 19.82
CA ASP A 28 2.23 10.09 19.40
C ASP A 28 1.68 8.90 18.62
N VAL A 29 0.39 8.62 18.83
CA VAL A 29 -0.33 7.54 18.14
C VAL A 29 -1.48 8.13 17.36
N ILE A 30 -1.46 7.95 16.04
CA ILE A 30 -2.57 8.32 15.15
C ILE A 30 -3.33 7.06 14.76
N HIS A 31 -4.64 7.10 14.96
CA HIS A 31 -5.58 6.07 14.53
C HIS A 31 -6.55 6.71 13.53
N THR A 32 -6.48 6.32 12.26
CA THR A 32 -7.26 6.92 11.18
C THR A 32 -7.71 5.88 10.17
N ALA A 33 -8.76 6.20 9.43
CA ALA A 33 -9.22 5.44 8.27
C ALA A 33 -9.16 6.27 6.98
N ALA A 34 -9.14 5.57 5.85
CA ALA A 34 -9.34 6.09 4.52
C ALA A 34 -10.04 5.06 3.62
N GLU A 35 -10.74 5.55 2.60
CA GLU A 35 -11.37 4.76 1.56
C GLU A 35 -10.51 4.74 0.29
N GLY A 36 -10.71 3.75 -0.58
CA GLY A 36 -10.05 3.66 -1.87
C GLY A 36 -10.67 2.61 -2.78
N ASN A 37 -10.17 2.51 -4.01
CA ASN A 37 -10.67 1.63 -5.06
C ASN A 37 -10.37 0.13 -4.84
N GLY A 38 -9.84 -0.19 -3.66
CA GLY A 38 -9.45 -1.53 -3.25
C GLY A 38 -8.68 -1.49 -1.94
N PRO A 39 -8.44 -2.65 -1.29
CA PRO A 39 -7.88 -2.69 0.06
C PRO A 39 -6.45 -2.15 0.15
N VAL A 40 -5.66 -2.28 -0.92
CA VAL A 40 -4.28 -1.75 -0.95
C VAL A 40 -4.27 -0.24 -1.13
N ASP A 41 -5.18 0.29 -1.95
CA ASP A 41 -5.33 1.73 -2.18
C ASP A 41 -5.82 2.43 -0.91
N ALA A 42 -6.86 1.89 -0.28
CA ALA A 42 -7.36 2.37 1.01
C ALA A 42 -6.27 2.32 2.11
N LEU A 43 -5.45 1.27 2.12
CA LEU A 43 -4.34 1.12 3.06
C LEU A 43 -3.25 2.17 2.85
N ASP A 44 -2.81 2.40 1.61
CA ASP A 44 -1.82 3.45 1.29
C ASP A 44 -2.37 4.84 1.67
N ALA A 45 -3.63 5.12 1.33
CA ALA A 45 -4.28 6.37 1.68
C ALA A 45 -4.34 6.59 3.21
N ALA A 46 -4.73 5.56 3.97
CA ALA A 46 -4.80 5.64 5.43
C ALA A 46 -3.42 5.81 6.06
N MET A 47 -2.40 5.09 5.57
CA MET A 47 -1.01 5.25 5.99
C MET A 47 -0.50 6.67 5.73
N ARG A 48 -0.66 7.18 4.50
CA ARG A 48 -0.26 8.54 4.14
C ARG A 48 -0.94 9.57 5.00
N LYS A 49 -2.26 9.48 5.16
CA LYS A 49 -3.06 10.37 6.02
C LYS A 49 -2.52 10.43 7.45
N SER A 50 -2.02 9.33 7.99
CA SER A 50 -1.41 9.31 9.33
C SER A 50 0.02 9.88 9.36
N LEU A 51 0.80 9.71 8.30
CA LEU A 51 2.22 10.08 8.28
C LEU A 51 2.46 11.53 7.82
N VAL A 52 1.64 12.08 6.91
CA VAL A 52 1.81 13.45 6.40
C VAL A 52 1.67 14.51 7.49
N VAL A 53 0.98 14.19 8.59
CA VAL A 53 0.89 15.06 9.78
C VAL A 53 2.28 15.33 10.37
N PHE A 54 3.16 14.33 10.37
CA PHE A 54 4.52 14.43 10.91
C PHE A 54 5.57 14.67 9.83
N TYR A 55 5.30 14.22 8.60
CA TYR A 55 6.20 14.29 7.46
C TYR A 55 5.49 14.85 6.21
N PRO A 56 5.13 16.15 6.16
CA PRO A 56 4.35 16.72 5.05
C PRO A 56 4.97 16.51 3.67
N ARG A 57 6.31 16.38 3.60
CA ARG A 57 7.01 16.15 2.35
C ARG A 57 6.66 14.81 1.68
N LEU A 58 6.06 13.85 2.41
CA LEU A 58 5.58 12.59 1.85
C LEU A 58 4.46 12.76 0.81
N GLU A 59 3.82 13.93 0.73
CA GLU A 59 2.84 14.24 -0.33
C GLU A 59 3.45 14.19 -1.74
N ALA A 60 4.78 14.36 -1.86
CA ALA A 60 5.48 14.23 -3.13
C ALA A 60 5.58 12.77 -3.60
N VAL A 61 5.56 11.80 -2.69
CA VAL A 61 5.73 10.38 -3.00
C VAL A 61 4.43 9.81 -3.56
N ARG A 62 4.51 9.06 -4.66
CA ARG A 62 3.36 8.37 -5.27
C ARG A 62 3.74 6.93 -5.60
N LEU A 63 2.78 6.03 -5.45
CA LEU A 63 2.88 4.66 -5.98
C LEU A 63 2.65 4.71 -7.50
N VAL A 64 3.57 4.17 -8.28
CA VAL A 64 3.51 4.20 -9.75
C VAL A 64 3.32 2.83 -10.39
N ASP A 65 3.69 1.76 -9.69
CA ASP A 65 3.44 0.38 -10.14
C ASP A 65 3.25 -0.56 -8.94
N TYR A 66 2.42 -1.57 -9.13
CA TYR A 66 2.08 -2.57 -8.11
C TYR A 66 1.99 -3.95 -8.77
N LYS A 67 2.89 -4.86 -8.38
CA LYS A 67 2.98 -6.20 -8.96
C LYS A 67 2.97 -7.27 -7.88
N VAL A 68 2.03 -8.19 -8.00
CA VAL A 68 1.94 -9.36 -7.13
C VAL A 68 2.43 -10.60 -7.88
N ARG A 69 3.28 -11.39 -7.24
CA ARG A 69 3.67 -12.72 -7.71
C ARG A 69 3.47 -13.74 -6.62
N VAL A 70 2.89 -14.89 -6.97
CA VAL A 70 2.91 -16.06 -6.09
C VAL A 70 4.31 -16.66 -6.16
N ILE A 71 4.96 -16.81 -5.01
CA ILE A 71 6.19 -17.59 -4.89
C ILE A 71 5.75 -19.04 -4.76
N GLU A 72 6.28 -19.93 -5.61
CA GLU A 72 5.91 -21.34 -5.64
C GLU A 72 5.84 -21.96 -4.23
N GLY A 73 4.73 -22.64 -3.96
CA GLY A 73 4.48 -23.38 -2.74
C GLY A 73 3.24 -24.24 -2.97
N THR A 74 3.35 -25.54 -2.69
CA THR A 74 2.32 -26.57 -2.90
C THR A 74 1.06 -26.41 -2.02
N GLY A 75 0.85 -25.24 -1.42
CA GLY A 75 -0.06 -25.02 -0.28
C GLY A 75 -1.40 -24.36 -0.57
N GLY A 76 -1.79 -24.15 -1.84
CA GLY A 76 -3.08 -23.51 -2.16
C GLY A 76 -3.22 -22.12 -1.53
N THR A 77 -4.15 -21.95 -0.57
CA THR A 77 -4.34 -20.70 0.20
C THR A 77 -3.17 -20.34 1.11
N GLY A 78 -2.26 -21.28 1.39
CA GLY A 78 -1.01 -21.04 2.13
C GLY A 78 0.16 -20.61 1.24
N ALA A 79 -0.06 -20.38 -0.05
CA ALA A 79 0.99 -19.95 -0.95
C ALA A 79 1.53 -18.58 -0.53
N ARG A 80 2.85 -18.44 -0.52
CA ARG A 80 3.49 -17.18 -0.19
C ARG A 80 3.40 -16.24 -1.38
N VAL A 81 3.01 -14.99 -1.14
CA VAL A 81 3.01 -13.94 -2.16
C VAL A 81 4.20 -13.01 -1.96
N ARG A 82 4.62 -12.40 -3.07
CA ARG A 82 5.59 -11.32 -3.16
C ARG A 82 4.91 -10.13 -3.80
N VAL A 83 4.90 -9.01 -3.11
CA VAL A 83 4.39 -7.74 -3.60
C VAL A 83 5.60 -6.85 -3.87
N LEU A 84 5.75 -6.41 -5.12
CA LEU A 84 6.70 -5.40 -5.53
C LEU A 84 5.95 -4.10 -5.75
N ILE A 85 6.40 -3.04 -5.09
CA ILE A 85 5.90 -1.68 -5.27
C ILE A 85 6.98 -0.85 -5.91
N GLU A 86 6.61 -0.06 -6.90
CA GLU A 86 7.43 1.01 -7.45
C GLU A 86 6.84 2.34 -7.00
N SER A 87 7.70 3.23 -6.53
CA SER A 87 7.32 4.55 -6.04
C SER A 87 8.20 5.61 -6.66
N SER A 88 7.67 6.82 -6.77
CA SER A 88 8.36 7.98 -7.32
C SER A 88 8.07 9.21 -6.49
N ASP A 89 9.03 10.13 -6.39
CA ASP A 89 8.83 11.50 -5.87
C ASP A 89 8.81 12.55 -6.98
N GLY A 90 8.73 12.11 -8.25
CA GLY A 90 8.83 12.96 -9.43
C GLY A 90 10.27 13.22 -9.90
N GLU A 91 11.28 12.94 -9.07
CA GLU A 91 12.70 13.07 -9.43
C GLU A 91 13.38 11.70 -9.55
N GLN A 92 13.05 10.78 -8.64
CA GLN A 92 13.66 9.47 -8.54
C GLN A 92 12.59 8.39 -8.39
N GLU A 93 12.90 7.21 -8.91
CA GLU A 93 12.08 6.01 -8.75
C GLU A 93 12.82 5.01 -7.88
N TRP A 94 12.07 4.26 -7.07
CA TRP A 94 12.60 3.18 -6.27
C TRP A 94 11.60 2.05 -6.15
N ARG A 95 12.11 0.86 -5.80
CA ARG A 95 11.31 -0.35 -5.65
C ARG A 95 11.53 -0.96 -4.28
N THR A 96 10.45 -1.44 -3.69
CA THR A 96 10.45 -2.20 -2.44
C THR A 96 9.66 -3.50 -2.61
N VAL A 97 9.95 -4.46 -1.75
CA VAL A 97 9.37 -5.80 -1.86
C VAL A 97 8.93 -6.29 -0.49
N GLY A 98 7.65 -6.59 -0.36
CA GLY A 98 7.09 -7.28 0.79
C GLY A 98 6.73 -8.73 0.44
N SER A 99 6.84 -9.64 1.40
CA SER A 99 6.46 -11.03 1.17
C SER A 99 5.85 -11.66 2.41
N SER A 100 4.66 -12.21 2.25
CA SER A 100 3.87 -12.89 3.28
C SER A 100 2.97 -13.93 2.63
N THR A 101 2.39 -14.84 3.41
CA THR A 101 1.25 -15.66 2.99
C THR A 101 -0.06 -14.86 2.92
N ASN A 102 -0.09 -13.65 3.48
CA ASN A 102 -1.20 -12.71 3.39
C ASN A 102 -0.84 -11.56 2.43
N ILE A 103 -1.66 -11.35 1.40
CA ILE A 103 -1.45 -10.28 0.41
C ILE A 103 -1.51 -8.88 1.03
N ILE A 104 -2.38 -8.66 2.02
CA ILE A 104 -2.50 -7.35 2.68
C ILE A 104 -1.25 -7.05 3.51
N GLU A 105 -0.71 -8.06 4.21
CA GLU A 105 0.54 -7.90 4.96
C GLU A 105 1.74 -7.70 4.03
N ALA A 106 1.83 -8.47 2.93
CA ALA A 106 2.89 -8.27 1.95
C ALA A 106 2.85 -6.85 1.34
N SER A 107 1.66 -6.32 1.07
CA SER A 107 1.49 -4.94 0.61
C SER A 107 1.86 -3.91 1.67
N TRP A 108 1.45 -4.11 2.93
CA TRP A 108 1.84 -3.25 4.05
C TRP A 108 3.36 -3.13 4.18
N LEU A 109 4.07 -4.26 4.16
CA LEU A 109 5.53 -4.29 4.26
C LEU A 109 6.19 -3.52 3.12
N ALA A 110 5.76 -3.76 1.88
CA ALA A 110 6.30 -3.05 0.72
C ALA A 110 6.03 -1.53 0.78
N LEU A 111 4.82 -1.12 1.19
CA LEU A 111 4.44 0.28 1.34
C LEU A 111 5.25 0.98 2.44
N ALA A 112 5.34 0.35 3.62
CA ALA A 112 6.10 0.88 4.75
C ALA A 112 7.57 1.07 4.40
N ASP A 113 8.21 0.05 3.81
CA ASP A 113 9.61 0.11 3.37
C ASP A 113 9.81 1.22 2.33
N SER A 114 8.82 1.45 1.43
CA SER A 114 8.92 2.46 0.39
C SER A 114 8.94 3.88 0.97
N LEU A 115 8.02 4.17 1.89
CA LEU A 115 7.94 5.46 2.56
C LEU A 115 9.15 5.68 3.47
N GLU A 116 9.57 4.65 4.22
CA GLU A 116 10.75 4.71 5.09
C GLU A 116 12.03 4.96 4.29
N TYR A 117 12.26 4.25 3.20
CA TYR A 117 13.41 4.45 2.32
C TYR A 117 13.51 5.91 1.86
N TRP A 118 12.39 6.49 1.44
CA TRP A 118 12.37 7.88 1.00
C TRP A 118 12.66 8.86 2.14
N LEU A 119 12.06 8.66 3.32
CA LEU A 119 12.31 9.48 4.51
C LEU A 119 13.78 9.46 4.93
N LEU A 120 14.39 8.27 4.98
CA LEU A 120 15.80 8.07 5.29
C LEU A 120 16.70 8.78 4.28
N LYS A 121 16.40 8.64 2.99
CA LYS A 121 17.18 9.26 1.91
C LYS A 121 17.12 10.78 1.92
N LYS A 122 15.98 11.37 2.29
CA LYS A 122 15.83 12.83 2.43
C LYS A 122 16.35 13.35 3.78
N GLY A 123 16.78 12.47 4.69
CA GLY A 123 17.29 12.83 6.02
C GLY A 123 16.24 13.52 6.89
N THR A 124 14.98 13.08 6.80
CA THR A 124 13.86 13.79 7.41
C THR A 124 13.66 13.36 8.87
N THR A 125 13.52 14.32 9.78
CA THR A 125 13.02 14.11 11.14
C THR A 125 11.54 14.48 11.21
N PRO A 126 10.73 13.79 12.02
CA PRO A 126 9.34 14.19 12.24
C PRO A 126 9.28 15.62 12.80
N LEU A 127 8.24 16.37 12.39
CA LEU A 127 7.96 17.73 12.88
C LEU A 127 7.66 17.77 14.38
#